data_AF-A0A377I6I8-F1
#
_entry.id   AF-A0A377I6I8-F1
#
_cell.length_a   1.000
_cell.length_b   1.000
_cell.length_c   1.000
_cell.angle_alpha   90.00
_cell.angle_beta   90.00
_cell.angle_gamma   90.00
#
_symmetry.space_group_name_H-M   'P 1'
#
loop_
_entity.id
_entity.type
_entity.pdbx_description
1 polymer ?
#
loop_
_entity_poly.entity_id
_entity_poly.type
_entity_poly.pdbx_seq_one_letter_code
_entity_poly.pdbx_strand_id
1 'polypeptide(L)'
;MMATTIAGCSSVSSYIPFVNNEKKVINLDQDKIDQKSYAAAYAATVQTYSGRVNEGFDVNSFSSGVNDWYRNRILVPLDEVKAKLYQSNGVDSQVYAYYSGVLFAAELQNNFNRLSTNCWSQIETPSVTQGIYDAMLDLQKGKAKSADDEYIAQGNDQILKICVEK
;
A
#
# COMPACT_ATOMS: atom_id res chain seq x y z
N MET A 1 -6.97 -55.02 4.38
CA MET A 1 -6.10 -54.16 5.19
C MET A 1 -5.75 -52.91 4.39
N MET A 2 -6.01 -51.76 5.00
CA MET A 2 -5.47 -50.41 4.76
C MET A 2 -5.44 -49.83 3.35
N ALA A 3 -6.39 -48.90 3.14
CA ALA A 3 -6.27 -47.79 2.22
C ALA A 3 -5.17 -46.83 2.70
N THR A 4 -4.19 -46.55 1.85
CA THR A 4 -3.22 -45.47 2.04
C THR A 4 -3.49 -44.40 1.01
N THR A 5 -4.30 -43.41 1.40
CA THR A 5 -4.39 -42.12 0.73
C THR A 5 -3.06 -41.39 0.91
N ILE A 6 -2.28 -41.25 -0.14
CA ILE A 6 -1.10 -40.38 -0.13
C ILE A 6 -1.62 -38.94 -0.20
N ALA A 7 -1.54 -38.26 0.93
CA ALA A 7 -1.80 -36.83 1.03
C ALA A 7 -0.82 -36.09 0.10
N GLY A 8 -1.34 -35.51 -0.97
CA GLY A 8 -0.61 -34.55 -1.78
C GLY A 8 -0.40 -33.30 -0.94
N CYS A 9 0.80 -33.15 -0.37
CA CYS A 9 1.24 -31.88 0.20
C CYS A 9 1.42 -30.89 -0.97
N SER A 10 0.38 -30.13 -1.27
CA SER A 10 0.51 -28.91 -2.07
C SER A 10 1.34 -27.93 -1.26
N SER A 11 2.66 -27.92 -1.50
CA SER A 11 3.52 -26.80 -1.13
C SER A 11 3.02 -25.57 -1.89
N VAL A 12 2.14 -24.80 -1.24
CA VAL A 12 1.80 -23.44 -1.66
C VAL A 12 3.09 -22.64 -1.54
N SER A 13 3.87 -22.63 -2.61
CA SER A 13 4.96 -21.69 -2.80
C SER A 13 4.36 -20.31 -2.57
N SER A 14 4.78 -19.64 -1.50
CA SER A 14 4.42 -18.27 -1.20
C SER A 14 5.01 -17.40 -2.31
N TYR A 15 4.27 -17.28 -3.41
CA TYR A 15 4.61 -16.44 -4.55
C TYR A 15 4.66 -14.99 -4.07
N ILE A 16 5.86 -14.51 -3.80
CA ILE A 16 6.16 -13.09 -3.61
C ILE A 16 7.05 -12.72 -4.79
N PRO A 17 6.48 -12.13 -5.85
CA PRO A 17 7.25 -11.79 -7.02
C PRO A 17 8.14 -10.59 -6.65
N PHE A 18 9.43 -10.86 -6.46
CA PHE A 18 10.51 -9.88 -6.42
C PHE A 18 10.59 -9.02 -5.14
N VAL A 19 11.08 -9.60 -4.04
CA VAL A 19 11.64 -8.81 -2.94
C VAL A 19 13.11 -8.56 -3.22
N ASN A 20 13.44 -7.41 -3.80
CA ASN A 20 14.82 -6.93 -3.91
C ASN A 20 14.92 -5.59 -3.19
N ASN A 21 15.62 -5.58 -2.05
CA ASN A 21 15.70 -4.45 -1.13
C ASN A 21 16.55 -3.28 -1.64
N GLU A 22 17.29 -3.44 -2.75
CA GLU A 22 18.26 -2.44 -3.21
C GLU A 22 17.70 -1.42 -4.21
N LYS A 23 16.49 -1.63 -4.77
CA LYS A 23 15.90 -0.71 -5.74
C LYS A 23 14.66 -0.04 -5.17
N LYS A 24 14.59 1.29 -5.34
CA LYS A 24 13.35 2.06 -5.12
C LYS A 24 12.22 1.41 -5.90
N VAL A 25 11.09 1.15 -5.25
CA VAL A 25 9.90 0.55 -5.88
C VAL A 25 9.33 1.49 -6.93
N ILE A 26 9.37 2.80 -6.65
CA ILE A 26 8.91 3.88 -7.52
C ILE A 26 9.74 5.14 -7.26
N ASN A 27 9.94 5.95 -8.29
CA ASN A 27 10.59 7.25 -8.21
C ASN A 27 10.15 8.07 -9.44
N LEU A 28 8.94 8.63 -9.37
CA LEU A 28 8.42 9.49 -10.43
C LEU A 28 9.19 10.80 -10.51
N ASP A 29 9.35 11.33 -11.73
CA ASP A 29 9.81 12.70 -11.92
C ASP A 29 8.76 13.68 -11.37
N GLN A 30 9.19 14.81 -10.82
CA GLN A 30 8.30 15.74 -10.13
C GLN A 30 7.18 16.28 -11.03
N ASP A 31 7.43 16.43 -12.33
CA ASP A 31 6.45 16.88 -13.33
C ASP A 31 5.42 15.79 -13.70
N LYS A 32 5.64 14.55 -13.25
CA LYS A 32 4.72 13.41 -13.42
C LYS A 32 3.89 13.13 -12.17
N ILE A 33 4.11 13.87 -11.09
CA ILE A 33 3.35 13.71 -9.85
C ILE A 33 2.06 14.53 -9.95
N ASP A 34 0.93 13.83 -10.02
CA ASP A 34 -0.38 14.42 -9.82
C ASP A 34 -0.59 14.74 -8.33
N GLN A 35 -0.57 16.02 -8.00
CA GLN A 35 -0.55 16.52 -6.62
C GLN A 35 -1.70 15.96 -5.77
N LYS A 36 -2.94 15.99 -6.29
CA LYS A 36 -4.12 15.53 -5.54
C LYS A 36 -4.02 14.06 -5.15
N SER A 37 -3.58 13.21 -6.09
CA SER A 37 -3.41 11.78 -5.87
C SER A 37 -2.28 11.49 -4.89
N TYR A 38 -1.16 12.20 -5.03
CA TYR A 38 -0.03 12.09 -4.11
C TYR A 38 -0.42 12.52 -2.69
N ALA A 39 -1.01 13.71 -2.53
CA ALA A 39 -1.25 14.33 -1.24
C ALA A 39 -2.22 13.52 -0.38
N ALA A 40 -3.33 13.05 -0.97
CA ALA A 40 -4.30 12.25 -0.23
C ALA A 40 -3.75 10.89 0.17
N ALA A 41 -2.94 10.28 -0.69
CA ALA A 41 -2.28 9.02 -0.36
C ALA A 41 -1.23 9.21 0.75
N TYR A 42 -0.39 10.24 0.64
CA TYR A 42 0.62 10.59 1.65
C TYR A 42 -0.04 10.85 3.01
N ALA A 43 -1.07 11.70 3.05
CA ALA A 43 -1.76 12.05 4.29
C ALA A 43 -2.43 10.83 4.93
N ALA A 44 -3.12 10.00 4.15
CA ALA A 44 -3.74 8.77 4.65
C ALA A 44 -2.70 7.78 5.19
N THR A 45 -1.54 7.68 4.55
CA THR A 45 -0.42 6.84 5.03
C THR A 45 0.15 7.37 6.34
N VAL A 46 0.46 8.68 6.43
CA VAL A 46 0.94 9.29 7.67
C VAL A 46 -0.04 9.05 8.81
N GLN A 47 -1.34 9.27 8.58
CA GLN A 47 -2.37 9.05 9.60
C GLN A 47 -2.43 7.58 10.05
N THR A 48 -2.30 6.63 9.14
CA THR A 48 -2.45 5.20 9.43
C THR A 48 -1.22 4.61 10.10
N TYR A 49 -0.02 5.07 9.72
CA TYR A 49 1.26 4.44 10.06
C TYR A 49 2.13 5.25 11.03
N SER A 50 1.69 6.45 11.44
CA SER A 50 2.35 7.18 12.53
C SER A 50 2.48 6.32 13.80
N GLY A 51 3.68 6.26 14.36
CA GLY A 51 4.03 5.41 15.50
C GLY A 51 4.15 3.91 15.22
N ARG A 52 3.87 3.45 13.99
CA ARG A 52 3.97 2.03 13.59
C ARG A 52 5.21 1.73 12.75
N VAL A 53 5.65 2.70 11.96
CA VAL A 53 6.86 2.60 11.13
C VAL A 53 8.08 3.00 11.96
N ASN A 54 9.10 2.15 11.94
CA ASN A 54 10.38 2.34 12.63
C ASN A 54 11.54 2.01 11.67
N GLU A 55 12.78 2.18 12.15
CA GLU A 55 14.00 1.93 11.35
C GLU A 55 14.07 0.51 10.77
N GLY A 56 13.49 -0.48 11.44
CA GLY A 56 13.45 -1.88 10.99
C GLY A 56 12.28 -2.23 10.07
N PHE A 57 11.37 -1.29 9.79
CA PHE A 57 10.22 -1.54 8.92
C PHE A 57 10.67 -1.61 7.44
N ASP A 58 10.29 -2.67 6.74
CA ASP A 58 10.63 -2.83 5.32
C ASP A 58 9.68 -2.02 4.42
N VAL A 59 10.05 -0.76 4.20
CA VAL A 59 9.31 0.18 3.35
C VAL A 59 9.25 -0.29 1.89
N ASN A 60 10.30 -0.92 1.38
CA ASN A 60 10.34 -1.37 -0.02
C ASN A 60 9.40 -2.56 -0.24
N SER A 61 9.37 -3.53 0.66
CA SER A 61 8.42 -4.64 0.60
C SER A 61 6.99 -4.13 0.71
N PHE A 62 6.71 -3.22 1.65
CA PHE A 62 5.40 -2.58 1.78
C PHE A 62 4.95 -1.90 0.50
N SER A 63 5.79 -1.02 -0.06
CA SER A 63 5.44 -0.29 -1.28
C SER A 63 5.36 -1.20 -2.51
N SER A 64 6.08 -2.32 -2.53
CA SER A 64 5.91 -3.33 -3.59
C SER A 64 4.52 -3.97 -3.53
N GLY A 65 4.02 -4.29 -2.35
CA GLY A 65 2.65 -4.78 -2.16
C GLY A 65 1.59 -3.77 -2.61
N VAL A 66 1.79 -2.49 -2.29
CA VAL A 66 0.94 -1.38 -2.76
C VAL A 66 0.91 -1.31 -4.30
N ASN A 67 2.09 -1.30 -4.91
CA ASN A 67 2.24 -1.21 -6.36
C ASN A 67 1.60 -2.42 -7.08
N ASP A 68 1.80 -3.62 -6.55
CA ASP A 68 1.23 -4.83 -7.14
C ASP A 68 -0.30 -4.86 -7.03
N TRP A 69 -0.87 -4.34 -5.94
CA TRP A 69 -2.32 -4.15 -5.83
C TRP A 69 -2.84 -3.23 -6.93
N TYR A 70 -2.31 -2.00 -7.06
CA TYR A 70 -2.80 -1.04 -8.04
C TYR A 70 -2.52 -1.43 -9.51
N ARG A 71 -1.57 -2.34 -9.73
CA ARG A 71 -1.29 -2.93 -11.05
C ARG A 71 -2.08 -4.21 -11.33
N ASN A 72 -3.03 -4.57 -10.46
CA ASN A 72 -3.84 -5.79 -10.56
C ASN A 72 -2.98 -7.08 -10.67
N ARG A 73 -1.88 -7.15 -9.92
CA ARG A 73 -0.96 -8.30 -9.90
C ARG A 73 -1.20 -9.27 -8.74
N ILE A 74 -2.05 -8.87 -7.79
CA ILE A 74 -2.48 -9.75 -6.70
C ILE A 74 -3.58 -10.66 -7.21
N LEU A 75 -3.27 -11.95 -7.36
CA LEU A 75 -4.16 -12.95 -7.95
C LEU A 75 -5.01 -13.72 -6.92
N VAL A 76 -4.73 -13.52 -5.63
CA VAL A 76 -5.42 -14.19 -4.54
C VAL A 76 -6.46 -13.25 -3.90
N PRO A 77 -7.56 -13.78 -3.33
CA PRO A 77 -8.53 -12.97 -2.60
C PRO A 77 -7.91 -12.26 -1.39
N LEU A 78 -8.44 -11.09 -1.03
CA LEU A 78 -7.96 -10.32 0.13
C LEU A 78 -8.07 -11.09 1.45
N ASP A 79 -9.01 -12.02 1.59
CA ASP A 79 -9.11 -12.84 2.80
C ASP A 79 -7.97 -13.85 2.90
N GLU A 80 -7.43 -14.34 1.78
CA GLU A 80 -6.21 -15.15 1.78
C GLU A 80 -4.99 -14.30 2.12
N VAL A 81 -4.93 -13.05 1.65
CA VAL A 81 -3.89 -12.08 2.03
C VAL A 81 -3.89 -11.85 3.55
N LYS A 82 -5.06 -11.62 4.16
CA LYS A 82 -5.21 -11.47 5.62
C LYS A 82 -4.79 -12.74 6.35
N ALA A 83 -5.20 -13.91 5.87
CA ALA A 83 -4.82 -15.18 6.47
C ALA A 83 -3.29 -15.38 6.47
N LYS A 84 -2.59 -14.92 5.42
CA LYS A 84 -1.12 -14.93 5.36
C LYS A 84 -0.45 -13.95 6.32
N LEU A 85 -1.09 -12.81 6.60
CA LEU A 85 -0.57 -11.82 7.54
C LEU A 85 -0.70 -12.27 9.01
N TYR A 86 -1.78 -12.96 9.36
CA TYR A 86 -2.12 -13.30 10.75
C TYR A 86 -1.83 -14.77 11.12
N GLN A 87 -0.82 -15.38 10.50
CA GLN A 87 -0.44 -16.76 10.81
C GLN A 87 0.10 -16.90 12.24
N SER A 88 -0.25 -18.00 12.90
CA SER A 88 0.04 -18.25 14.32
C SER A 88 1.54 -18.36 14.64
N ASN A 89 2.38 -18.63 13.65
CA ASN A 89 3.83 -18.84 13.84
C ASN A 89 4.67 -17.58 13.57
N GLY A 90 4.01 -16.41 13.42
CA GLY A 90 4.66 -15.20 12.94
C GLY A 90 4.95 -15.26 11.44
N VAL A 91 5.24 -14.11 10.85
CA VAL A 91 5.57 -13.97 9.43
C VAL A 91 6.90 -13.25 9.34
N ASP A 92 7.72 -13.61 8.35
CA ASP A 92 8.93 -12.85 8.02
C ASP A 92 8.59 -11.36 7.82
N SER A 93 9.47 -10.46 8.26
CA SER A 93 9.16 -9.03 8.32
C SER A 93 8.90 -8.42 6.94
N GLN A 94 9.56 -8.92 5.90
CA GLN A 94 9.36 -8.47 4.51
C GLN A 94 8.00 -8.94 3.99
N VAL A 95 7.66 -10.20 4.29
CA VAL A 95 6.35 -10.79 3.94
C VAL A 95 5.22 -10.06 4.65
N TYR A 96 5.39 -9.76 5.94
CA TYR A 96 4.45 -8.96 6.72
C TYR A 96 4.28 -7.56 6.12
N ALA A 97 5.38 -6.88 5.78
CA ALA A 97 5.34 -5.55 5.18
C ALA A 97 4.64 -5.57 3.82
N TYR A 98 4.97 -6.53 2.94
CA TYR A 98 4.35 -6.69 1.63
C TYR A 98 2.83 -6.85 1.72
N TYR A 99 2.34 -7.81 2.50
CA TYR A 99 0.90 -8.02 2.64
C TYR A 99 0.20 -6.87 3.38
N SER A 100 0.87 -6.21 4.32
CA SER A 100 0.37 -4.97 4.92
C SER A 100 0.16 -3.89 3.85
N GLY A 101 1.08 -3.77 2.89
CA GLY A 101 0.98 -2.84 1.75
C GLY A 101 -0.20 -3.16 0.84
N VAL A 102 -0.39 -4.44 0.50
CA VAL A 102 -1.55 -4.89 -0.29
C VAL A 102 -2.87 -4.53 0.39
N LEU A 103 -3.01 -4.83 1.68
CA LEU A 103 -4.24 -4.55 2.43
C LEU A 103 -4.49 -3.05 2.58
N PHE A 104 -3.44 -2.26 2.83
CA PHE A 104 -3.56 -0.82 2.92
C PHE A 104 -4.01 -0.20 1.59
N ALA A 105 -3.41 -0.61 0.47
CA ALA A 105 -3.78 -0.13 -0.86
C ALA A 105 -5.22 -0.49 -1.22
N ALA A 106 -5.66 -1.71 -0.88
CA ALA A 106 -7.03 -2.14 -1.08
C ALA A 106 -8.04 -1.30 -0.28
N GLU A 107 -7.77 -1.05 1.00
CA GLU A 107 -8.68 -0.24 1.83
C GLU A 107 -8.67 1.24 1.42
N LEU A 108 -7.51 1.79 1.04
CA LEU A 108 -7.43 3.17 0.55
C LEU A 108 -8.26 3.35 -0.73
N GLN A 109 -8.12 2.45 -1.70
CA GLN A 109 -8.95 2.45 -2.91
C GLN A 109 -10.44 2.33 -2.58
N ASN A 110 -10.80 1.44 -1.65
CA ASN A 110 -12.19 1.28 -1.21
C ASN A 110 -12.73 2.57 -0.56
N ASN A 111 -11.92 3.27 0.23
CA ASN A 111 -12.30 4.54 0.83
C ASN A 111 -12.56 5.62 -0.22
N PHE A 112 -11.72 5.74 -1.26
CA PHE A 112 -12.02 6.63 -2.38
C PHE A 112 -13.34 6.27 -3.07
N ASN A 113 -13.59 4.99 -3.33
CA ASN A 113 -14.84 4.52 -3.94
C ASN A 113 -16.09 4.81 -3.07
N ARG A 114 -15.92 4.88 -1.74
CA ARG A 114 -16.99 5.25 -0.79
C ARG A 114 -17.30 6.75 -0.83
N LEU A 115 -16.33 7.62 -1.12
CA LEU A 115 -16.55 9.07 -1.22
C LEU A 115 -17.49 9.39 -2.38
N SER A 116 -17.20 8.84 -3.56
CA SER A 116 -18.14 8.79 -4.68
C SER A 116 -17.75 7.70 -5.68
N THR A 117 -18.74 7.20 -6.44
CA THR A 117 -18.57 6.09 -7.40
C THR A 117 -17.46 6.34 -8.43
N ASN A 118 -17.21 7.61 -8.79
CA ASN A 118 -16.21 7.97 -9.80
C ASN A 118 -14.92 8.53 -9.19
N CYS A 119 -14.83 8.67 -7.87
CA CYS A 119 -13.68 9.31 -7.23
C CYS A 119 -12.36 8.61 -7.61
N TRP A 120 -12.28 7.29 -7.44
CA TRP A 120 -11.08 6.52 -7.78
C TRP A 120 -10.65 6.64 -9.25
N SER A 121 -11.61 6.81 -10.16
CA SER A 121 -11.30 6.98 -11.60
C SER A 121 -10.57 8.28 -11.92
N GLN A 122 -10.59 9.25 -11.01
CA GLN A 122 -9.90 10.53 -11.11
C GLN A 122 -8.52 10.53 -10.43
N ILE A 123 -8.12 9.39 -9.84
CA ILE A 123 -6.89 9.23 -9.08
C ILE A 123 -5.83 8.55 -9.94
N GLU A 124 -4.63 9.12 -9.94
CA GLU A 124 -3.48 8.55 -10.64
C GLU A 124 -2.71 7.59 -9.74
N THR A 125 -2.87 6.30 -9.98
CA THR A 125 -2.26 5.25 -9.16
C THR A 125 -0.72 5.32 -9.05
N PRO A 126 0.06 5.78 -10.07
CA PRO A 126 1.49 6.00 -9.88
C PRO A 126 1.77 7.08 -8.81
N SER A 127 1.03 8.20 -8.86
CA SER A 127 1.16 9.31 -7.91
C SER A 127 0.72 8.91 -6.50
N VAL A 128 -0.35 8.09 -6.37
CA VAL A 128 -0.73 7.46 -5.09
C VAL A 128 0.40 6.61 -4.55
N THR A 129 0.98 5.73 -5.38
CA THR A 129 2.06 4.83 -4.96
C THR A 129 3.29 5.61 -4.51
N GLN A 130 3.63 6.69 -5.22
CA GLN A 130 4.71 7.60 -4.85
C GLN A 130 4.43 8.27 -3.49
N GLY A 131 3.23 8.82 -3.29
CA GLY A 131 2.84 9.46 -2.03
C GLY A 131 2.89 8.51 -0.83
N ILE A 132 2.46 7.26 -1.02
CA ILE A 132 2.56 6.21 0.02
C ILE A 132 4.02 5.89 0.32
N TYR A 133 4.86 5.70 -0.70
CA TYR A 133 6.27 5.36 -0.52
C TYR A 133 7.03 6.47 0.22
N ASP A 134 6.84 7.72 -0.20
CA ASP A 134 7.50 8.87 0.42
C ASP A 134 7.00 9.09 1.87
N ALA A 135 5.71 8.92 2.14
CA ALA A 135 5.18 8.97 3.51
C ALA A 135 5.82 7.91 4.41
N MET A 136 5.97 6.68 3.93
CA MET A 136 6.61 5.61 4.72
C MET A 136 8.10 5.88 4.97
N LEU A 137 8.83 6.40 3.97
CA LEU A 137 10.22 6.82 4.14
C LEU A 137 10.37 7.99 5.12
N ASP A 138 9.46 8.96 5.06
CA ASP A 138 9.47 10.11 5.96
C ASP A 138 9.10 9.70 7.38
N LEU A 139 8.10 8.84 7.56
CA LEU A 139 7.74 8.25 8.87
C LEU A 139 8.94 7.51 9.48
N GLN A 140 9.62 6.68 8.69
CA GLN A 140 10.80 5.94 9.15
C GLN A 140 11.94 6.87 9.61
N LYS A 141 12.06 8.05 9.00
CA LYS A 141 13.07 9.06 9.33
C LYS A 141 12.61 10.06 10.40
N GLY A 142 11.37 9.96 10.90
CA GLY A 142 10.78 10.95 11.80
C GLY A 142 10.57 12.32 11.15
N LYS A 143 10.33 12.37 9.84
CA LYS A 143 10.21 13.59 9.01
C LYS A 143 8.86 13.70 8.29
N ALA A 144 7.87 12.91 8.69
CA ALA A 144 6.54 12.96 8.09
C ALA A 144 5.97 14.38 8.15
N LYS A 145 5.49 14.86 6.99
CA LYS A 145 4.83 16.16 6.87
C LYS A 145 3.50 16.14 7.60
N SER A 146 3.13 17.27 8.20
CA SER A 146 1.81 17.44 8.80
C SER A 146 0.74 17.62 7.71
N ALA A 147 -0.53 17.50 8.12
CA ALA A 147 -1.66 17.81 7.25
C ALA A 147 -1.70 19.29 6.80
N ASP A 148 -1.04 20.18 7.54
CA ASP A 148 -0.95 21.62 7.26
C ASP A 148 0.20 21.98 6.30
N ASP A 149 1.02 21.02 5.86
CA ASP A 149 2.01 21.25 4.79
C ASP A 149 1.27 21.73 3.55
N GLU A 150 1.68 22.88 3.00
CA GLU A 150 0.94 23.57 1.94
C GLU A 150 0.67 22.66 0.73
N TYR A 151 1.66 21.85 0.32
CA TYR A 151 1.51 20.96 -0.82
C TYR A 151 0.51 19.83 -0.53
N ILE A 152 0.52 19.30 0.69
CA ILE A 152 -0.41 18.26 1.15
C ILE A 152 -1.83 18.82 1.30
N ALA A 153 -1.98 19.96 1.96
CA ALA A 153 -3.26 20.63 2.18
C ALA A 153 -3.95 20.97 0.85
N GLN A 154 -3.24 21.62 -0.08
CA GLN A 154 -3.79 21.97 -1.39
C GLN A 154 -4.23 20.75 -2.21
N GLY A 155 -3.46 19.66 -2.18
CA GLY A 155 -3.83 18.43 -2.86
C GLY A 155 -5.06 17.76 -2.26
N ASN A 156 -5.18 17.76 -0.92
CA ASN A 156 -6.36 17.24 -0.23
C ASN A 156 -7.62 18.06 -0.51
N ASP A 157 -7.51 19.39 -0.57
CA ASP A 157 -8.62 20.26 -0.96
C ASP A 157 -9.11 19.98 -2.38
N GLN A 158 -8.19 19.68 -3.31
CA GLN A 158 -8.57 19.27 -4.66
C GLN A 158 -9.36 17.95 -4.64
N ILE A 159 -8.95 16.97 -3.83
CA ILE A 159 -9.68 15.70 -3.67
C ILE A 159 -11.10 15.92 -3.13
N LEU A 160 -11.26 16.76 -2.10
CA LEU A 160 -12.58 17.06 -1.55
C LEU A 160 -13.51 17.65 -2.61
N LYS A 161 -13.01 18.57 -3.44
CA LYS A 161 -13.77 19.16 -4.56
C LYS A 161 -14.20 18.16 -5.62
N ILE A 162 -13.37 17.17 -5.95
CA ILE A 162 -13.68 16.21 -7.01
C ILE A 162 -14.46 14.98 -6.53
N CYS A 163 -14.30 14.61 -5.25
CA CYS A 163 -14.83 13.36 -4.72
C CYS A 163 -16.03 13.54 -3.78
N VAL A 164 -16.19 14.71 -3.16
CA VAL A 164 -17.19 14.95 -2.10
C VAL A 164 -18.13 16.10 -2.46
N GLU A 165 -17.59 17.24 -2.87
CA GLU A 165 -18.39 18.41 -3.25
C GLU A 165 -19.04 18.17 -4.62
N LYS A 166 -20.37 18.30 -4.69
CA LYS A 166 -21.14 18.32 -5.94
C LYS A 166 -21.88 19.64 -6.06
#